data_AF-A0A0P0E8B9-F1
#
_entry.id   AF-A0A0P0E8B9-F1
#
_cell.length_a   1.000
_cell.length_b   1.000
_cell.length_c   1.000
_cell.angle_alpha   90.00
_cell.angle_beta   90.00
_cell.angle_gamma   90.00
#
_symmetry.space_group_name_H-M   'P 1'
#
loop_
_entity.id
_entity.type
_entity.pdbx_description
1 polymer ?
#
loop_
_entity_poly.entity_id
_entity_poly.type
_entity_poly.pdbx_seq_one_letter_code
_entity_poly.pdbx_strand_id
1 'polypeptide(L)'
;MAMKVFVWSRAEIEDGAAEGADAVISVRLHADRGSFETLDTAMAQAVLGDVDAMLVLRCDDIGVPRLGAQRGPTDEQIATVIDFARAIRAGRPDATLAIHCEHGQSLSPALALAVLADELGAGREAEAAQRLLRLDRDGIMAPNPLAVRQADDRLWRYGALEAALAAAAPRFAAVRDTWSRVASPAGVRAAPRLQNNQKRRIRALDQDEQEIRE
;
A
#
# COMPACT_ATOMS: atom_id res chain seq x y z
N MET A 1 -19.99 14.34 -9.02
CA MET A 1 -20.03 13.39 -7.88
C MET A 1 -18.59 13.01 -7.55
N ALA A 2 -18.33 12.60 -6.30
CA ALA A 2 -16.99 12.24 -5.81
C ALA A 2 -16.74 10.74 -5.98
N MET A 3 -15.48 10.36 -6.19
CA MET A 3 -15.09 8.96 -6.32
C MET A 3 -15.23 8.27 -4.95
N LYS A 4 -15.73 7.04 -4.93
CA LYS A 4 -15.88 6.25 -3.70
C LYS A 4 -14.66 5.37 -3.54
N VAL A 5 -13.94 5.52 -2.43
CA VAL A 5 -12.74 4.72 -2.12
C VAL A 5 -13.08 3.73 -1.02
N PHE A 6 -12.70 2.47 -1.22
CA PHE A 6 -12.83 1.40 -0.23
C PHE A 6 -11.48 0.74 0.03
N VAL A 7 -11.26 0.33 1.28
CA VAL A 7 -10.06 -0.37 1.72
C VAL A 7 -10.41 -1.75 2.19
N TRP A 8 -9.70 -2.75 1.67
CA TRP A 8 -9.94 -4.16 1.95
C TRP A 8 -8.66 -4.90 2.31
N SER A 9 -8.81 -6.02 3.01
CA SER A 9 -7.79 -7.07 3.11
C SER A 9 -7.79 -7.95 1.86
N ARG A 10 -6.75 -8.76 1.68
CA ARG A 10 -6.68 -9.76 0.60
C ARG A 10 -7.84 -10.75 0.70
N ALA A 11 -8.08 -11.28 1.90
CA ALA A 11 -9.15 -12.24 2.14
C ALA A 11 -10.52 -11.69 1.74
N GLU A 12 -10.81 -10.43 2.09
CA GLU A 12 -12.09 -9.80 1.70
C GLU A 12 -12.23 -9.61 0.19
N ILE A 13 -11.14 -9.30 -0.52
CA ILE A 13 -11.18 -9.25 -1.99
C ILE A 13 -11.44 -10.65 -2.56
N GLU A 14 -10.73 -11.67 -2.08
CA GLU A 14 -10.93 -13.06 -2.50
C GLU A 14 -12.35 -13.56 -2.21
N ASP A 15 -13.00 -13.04 -1.16
CA ASP A 15 -14.40 -13.28 -0.81
C ASP A 15 -15.42 -12.42 -1.59
N GLY A 16 -14.96 -11.56 -2.52
CA GLY A 16 -15.81 -10.79 -3.43
C GLY A 16 -16.23 -9.39 -2.94
N ALA A 17 -15.59 -8.83 -1.90
CA ALA A 17 -15.97 -7.53 -1.34
C ALA A 17 -15.84 -6.34 -2.34
N ALA A 18 -15.10 -6.52 -3.42
CA ALA A 18 -14.93 -5.52 -4.48
C ALA A 18 -15.74 -5.83 -5.76
N GLU A 19 -16.65 -6.81 -5.74
CA GLU A 19 -17.47 -7.13 -6.91
C GLU A 19 -18.24 -5.90 -7.41
N GLY A 20 -18.08 -5.58 -8.70
CA GLY A 20 -18.68 -4.41 -9.33
C GLY A 20 -17.96 -3.08 -9.05
N ALA A 21 -16.74 -3.11 -8.51
CA ALA A 21 -15.88 -1.93 -8.47
C ALA A 21 -15.49 -1.48 -9.89
N ASP A 22 -15.36 -0.16 -10.06
CA ASP A 22 -14.92 0.41 -11.34
C ASP A 22 -13.41 0.29 -11.55
N ALA A 23 -12.65 0.10 -10.48
CA ALA A 23 -11.22 -0.13 -10.51
C ALA A 23 -10.70 -0.78 -9.22
N VAL A 24 -9.57 -1.50 -9.32
CA VAL A 24 -8.90 -2.13 -8.18
C VAL A 24 -7.40 -1.82 -8.17
N ILE A 25 -6.88 -1.43 -7.00
CA ILE A 25 -5.44 -1.37 -6.71
C ILE A 25 -5.08 -2.51 -5.76
N SER A 26 -4.18 -3.38 -6.21
CA SER A 26 -3.68 -4.54 -5.48
C SER A 26 -2.24 -4.33 -5.06
N VAL A 27 -1.97 -4.39 -3.75
CA VAL A 27 -0.61 -4.36 -3.22
C VAL A 27 -0.21 -5.75 -2.76
N ARG A 28 0.84 -6.29 -3.38
CA ARG A 28 1.38 -7.62 -3.13
C ARG A 28 2.79 -7.51 -2.55
N LEU A 29 3.16 -8.43 -1.66
CA LEU A 29 4.51 -8.48 -1.11
C LEU A 29 5.54 -8.68 -2.23
N HIS A 30 6.70 -8.01 -2.11
CA HIS A 30 7.71 -8.03 -3.16
C HIS A 30 8.29 -9.43 -3.39
N ALA A 31 8.52 -10.17 -2.29
CA ALA A 31 9.13 -11.49 -2.32
C ALA A 31 8.11 -12.65 -2.42
N ASP A 32 6.80 -12.36 -2.50
CA ASP A 32 5.79 -13.41 -2.50
C ASP A 32 5.75 -14.16 -3.84
N ARG A 33 5.98 -15.47 -3.73
CA ARG A 33 5.95 -16.45 -4.82
C ARG A 33 4.72 -17.37 -4.72
N GLY A 34 3.78 -17.08 -3.82
CA GLY A 34 2.53 -17.81 -3.70
C GLY A 34 1.65 -17.69 -4.96
N SER A 35 0.68 -18.60 -5.08
CA SER A 35 -0.34 -18.48 -6.13
C SER A 35 -1.22 -17.26 -5.86
N PHE A 36 -1.41 -16.45 -6.90
CA PHE A 36 -2.34 -15.35 -6.91
C PHE A 36 -3.60 -15.68 -7.73
N GLU A 37 -3.79 -16.93 -8.16
CA GLU A 37 -4.88 -17.30 -9.07
C GLU A 37 -6.28 -16.93 -8.53
N THR A 38 -6.52 -17.20 -7.25
CA THR A 38 -7.78 -16.81 -6.58
C THR A 38 -7.92 -15.29 -6.53
N LEU A 39 -6.86 -14.57 -6.15
CA LEU A 39 -6.88 -13.11 -6.08
C LEU A 39 -7.05 -12.48 -7.47
N ASP A 40 -6.34 -12.98 -8.48
CA ASP A 40 -6.40 -12.52 -9.86
C ASP A 40 -7.82 -12.74 -10.43
N THR A 41 -8.43 -13.88 -10.12
CA THR A 41 -9.83 -14.17 -10.49
C THR A 41 -10.79 -13.20 -9.80
N ALA A 42 -10.65 -13.01 -8.49
CA ALA A 42 -11.51 -12.11 -7.73
C ALA A 42 -11.37 -10.65 -8.19
N MET A 43 -10.15 -10.21 -8.53
CA MET A 43 -9.93 -8.89 -9.10
C MET A 43 -10.55 -8.76 -10.49
N ALA A 44 -10.42 -9.76 -11.36
CA ALA A 44 -11.05 -9.74 -12.67
C ALA A 44 -12.58 -9.68 -12.55
N GLN A 45 -13.16 -10.41 -11.59
CA GLN A 45 -14.59 -10.32 -11.27
C GLN A 45 -14.98 -8.94 -10.74
N ALA A 46 -14.15 -8.34 -9.88
CA ALA A 46 -14.37 -7.00 -9.33
C ALA A 46 -14.59 -5.97 -10.42
N VAL A 47 -13.74 -5.95 -11.45
CA VAL A 47 -13.78 -5.00 -12.57
C VAL A 47 -14.54 -5.51 -13.80
N LEU A 48 -15.34 -6.58 -13.65
CA LEU A 48 -16.12 -7.18 -14.75
C LEU A 48 -15.28 -7.54 -15.99
N GLY A 49 -14.01 -7.91 -15.79
CA GLY A 49 -13.06 -8.31 -16.82
C GLY A 49 -12.27 -7.17 -17.47
N ASP A 50 -12.46 -5.91 -17.06
CA ASP A 50 -11.66 -4.79 -17.54
C ASP A 50 -10.27 -4.76 -16.89
N VAL A 51 -9.31 -5.40 -17.54
CA VAL A 51 -7.93 -5.50 -17.03
C VAL A 51 -7.22 -4.14 -16.92
N ASP A 52 -7.63 -3.13 -17.69
CA ASP A 52 -7.04 -1.78 -17.63
C ASP A 52 -7.52 -1.03 -16.37
N ALA A 53 -8.59 -1.51 -15.74
CA ALA A 53 -9.09 -1.03 -14.45
C ALA A 53 -8.38 -1.72 -13.25
N MET A 54 -7.30 -2.47 -13.47
CA MET A 54 -6.51 -3.11 -12.43
C MET A 54 -5.09 -2.55 -12.37
N LEU A 55 -4.66 -2.13 -11.18
CA LEU A 55 -3.27 -1.76 -10.90
C LEU A 55 -2.67 -2.71 -9.86
N VAL A 56 -1.54 -3.34 -10.18
CA VAL A 56 -0.81 -4.21 -9.26
C VAL A 56 0.53 -3.58 -8.87
N LEU A 57 0.75 -3.43 -7.57
CA LEU A 57 2.00 -2.95 -6.98
C LEU A 57 2.69 -4.08 -6.23
N ARG A 58 4.02 -4.07 -6.25
CA ARG A 58 4.86 -5.04 -5.52
C ARG A 58 5.82 -4.32 -4.59
N CYS A 59 5.57 -4.39 -3.31
CA CYS A 59 6.41 -3.84 -2.25
C CYS A 59 6.10 -4.53 -0.92
N ASP A 60 7.05 -4.49 0.00
CA ASP A 60 6.89 -4.96 1.37
C ASP A 60 6.35 -3.84 2.25
N ASP A 61 5.57 -4.21 3.26
CA ASP A 61 5.00 -3.27 4.22
C ASP A 61 6.03 -2.85 5.27
N ILE A 62 6.98 -2.02 4.83
CA ILE A 62 7.99 -1.40 5.68
C ILE A 62 7.93 0.12 5.56
N GLY A 63 8.15 0.83 6.67
CA GLY A 63 8.12 2.28 6.73
C GLY A 63 9.46 2.94 6.37
N VAL A 64 10.34 2.24 5.66
CA VAL A 64 11.64 2.72 5.17
C VAL A 64 11.91 2.16 3.78
N PRO A 65 12.67 2.86 2.90
CA PRO A 65 12.84 2.41 1.51
C PRO A 65 13.43 1.00 1.39
N ARG A 66 14.28 0.61 2.34
CA ARG A 66 14.90 -0.72 2.36
C ARG A 66 15.22 -1.16 3.78
N LEU A 67 14.94 -2.43 4.08
CA LEU A 67 15.35 -3.10 5.31
C LEU A 67 15.87 -4.51 4.97
N GLY A 68 17.19 -4.65 4.88
CA GLY A 68 17.82 -5.90 4.43
C GLY A 68 17.39 -6.27 3.00
N ALA A 69 16.70 -7.42 2.87
CA ALA A 69 16.14 -7.89 1.60
C ALA A 69 14.82 -7.19 1.24
N GLN A 70 14.09 -6.68 2.23
CA GLN A 70 12.77 -6.07 2.03
C GLN A 70 12.87 -4.73 1.30
N ARG A 71 11.86 -4.42 0.49
CA ARG A 71 11.73 -3.22 -0.34
C ARG A 71 10.43 -2.50 0.03
N GLY A 72 10.52 -1.29 0.59
CA GLY A 72 9.33 -0.47 0.84
C GLY A 72 8.69 0.03 -0.45
N PRO A 73 7.52 0.68 -0.37
CA PRO A 73 6.93 1.37 -1.52
C PRO A 73 7.91 2.39 -2.11
N THR A 74 7.98 2.45 -3.44
CA THR A 74 8.79 3.47 -4.12
C THR A 74 7.97 4.70 -4.42
N ASP A 75 8.65 5.83 -4.57
CA ASP A 75 8.03 7.10 -4.88
C ASP A 75 7.31 7.05 -6.26
N GLU A 76 7.87 6.31 -7.23
CA GLU A 76 7.22 6.05 -8.52
C GLU A 76 5.91 5.25 -8.36
N GLN A 77 5.88 4.25 -7.49
CA GLN A 77 4.65 3.48 -7.24
C GLN A 77 3.53 4.37 -6.68
N ILE A 78 3.88 5.30 -5.78
CA ILE A 78 2.91 6.25 -5.22
C ILE A 78 2.38 7.19 -6.30
N ALA A 79 3.23 7.67 -7.21
CA ALA A 79 2.74 8.46 -8.33
C ALA A 79 1.88 7.66 -9.31
N THR A 80 2.25 6.41 -9.62
CA THR A 80 1.41 5.53 -10.44
C THR A 80 0.01 5.36 -9.83
N VAL A 81 -0.09 5.23 -8.51
CA VAL A 81 -1.39 5.17 -7.80
C VAL A 81 -2.21 6.45 -8.00
N ILE A 82 -1.59 7.61 -7.82
CA ILE A 82 -2.26 8.90 -7.96
C ILE A 82 -2.73 9.10 -9.39
N ASP A 83 -1.87 8.82 -10.38
CA ASP A 83 -2.19 8.98 -11.80
C ASP A 83 -3.26 7.99 -12.28
N PHE A 84 -3.20 6.74 -11.80
CA PHE A 84 -4.24 5.75 -12.05
C PHE A 84 -5.60 6.21 -11.52
N ALA A 85 -5.66 6.65 -10.26
CA ALA A 85 -6.90 7.15 -9.66
C ALA A 85 -7.45 8.40 -10.38
N ARG A 86 -6.58 9.29 -10.86
CA ARG A 86 -6.97 10.43 -11.69
C ARG A 86 -7.57 9.99 -13.02
N ALA A 87 -6.97 9.00 -13.68
CA ALA A 87 -7.47 8.48 -14.95
C ALA A 87 -8.87 7.85 -14.79
N ILE A 88 -9.07 7.02 -13.77
CA ILE A 88 -10.39 6.44 -13.45
C ILE A 88 -11.42 7.55 -13.19
N ARG A 89 -11.09 8.51 -12.34
CA ARG A 89 -11.98 9.64 -12.01
C ARG A 89 -12.29 10.54 -13.23
N ALA A 90 -11.34 10.70 -14.15
CA ALA A 90 -11.55 11.47 -15.38
C ALA A 90 -12.54 10.77 -16.32
N GLY A 91 -12.51 9.43 -16.40
CA GLY A 91 -13.48 8.65 -17.16
C GLY A 91 -14.85 8.52 -16.49
N ARG A 92 -14.88 8.42 -15.15
CA ARG A 92 -16.09 8.25 -14.34
C ARG A 92 -15.94 8.94 -12.98
N PRO A 93 -16.44 10.19 -12.81
CA PRO A 93 -16.25 10.96 -11.57
C PRO A 93 -16.84 10.33 -10.30
N ASP A 94 -17.86 9.48 -10.43
CA ASP A 94 -18.52 8.75 -9.35
C ASP A 94 -18.06 7.29 -9.22
N ALA A 95 -16.90 6.96 -9.82
CA ALA A 95 -16.33 5.62 -9.80
C ALA A 95 -16.11 5.08 -8.38
N THR A 96 -16.12 3.76 -8.27
CA THR A 96 -15.79 3.00 -7.08
C THR A 96 -14.41 2.39 -7.23
N LEU A 97 -13.47 2.80 -6.37
CA LEU A 97 -12.09 2.32 -6.33
C LEU A 97 -11.89 1.44 -5.10
N ALA A 98 -11.59 0.16 -5.32
CA ALA A 98 -11.19 -0.76 -4.26
C ALA A 98 -9.65 -0.78 -4.15
N ILE A 99 -9.13 -0.67 -2.92
CA ILE A 99 -7.69 -0.72 -2.66
C ILE A 99 -7.44 -1.78 -1.60
N HIS A 100 -6.55 -2.73 -1.88
CA HIS A 100 -6.22 -3.77 -0.91
C HIS A 100 -4.72 -4.00 -0.75
N CYS A 101 -4.37 -4.54 0.40
CA CYS A 101 -3.08 -5.17 0.65
C CYS A 101 -3.34 -6.52 1.35
N GLU A 102 -2.36 -7.08 2.05
CA GLU A 102 -2.56 -8.34 2.78
C GLU A 102 -3.67 -8.22 3.85
N HIS A 103 -3.55 -7.27 4.76
CA HIS A 103 -4.43 -7.15 5.94
C HIS A 103 -5.38 -5.96 5.91
N GLY A 104 -5.32 -5.09 4.89
CA GLY A 104 -6.16 -3.88 4.83
C GLY A 104 -5.80 -2.79 5.84
N GLN A 105 -4.61 -2.85 6.48
CA GLN A 105 -4.29 -2.03 7.66
C GLN A 105 -3.22 -0.96 7.45
N SER A 106 -2.29 -1.14 6.51
CA SER A 106 -1.08 -0.29 6.41
C SER A 106 -0.90 0.30 5.02
N LEU A 107 -0.49 -0.49 4.02
CA LEU A 107 -0.26 0.01 2.66
C LEU A 107 -1.56 0.48 1.99
N SER A 108 -2.64 -0.30 2.00
CA SER A 108 -3.88 0.11 1.34
C SER A 108 -4.53 1.36 1.95
N PRO A 109 -4.58 1.56 3.29
CA PRO A 109 -4.98 2.85 3.86
C PRO A 109 -4.07 4.02 3.45
N ALA A 110 -2.76 3.82 3.33
CA ALA A 110 -1.86 4.89 2.89
C ALA A 110 -2.10 5.30 1.44
N LEU A 111 -2.33 4.33 0.55
CA LEU A 111 -2.68 4.60 -0.84
C LEU A 111 -4.07 5.26 -0.96
N ALA A 112 -5.04 4.80 -0.17
CA ALA A 112 -6.36 5.44 -0.09
C ALA A 112 -6.26 6.89 0.37
N LEU A 113 -5.40 7.19 1.34
CA LEU A 113 -5.15 8.56 1.77
C LEU A 113 -4.56 9.42 0.64
N ALA A 114 -3.60 8.90 -0.12
CA ALA A 114 -3.02 9.58 -1.26
C ALA A 114 -4.09 9.96 -2.30
N VAL A 115 -4.98 9.01 -2.62
CA VAL A 115 -6.09 9.23 -3.55
C VAL A 115 -7.08 10.27 -3.05
N LEU A 116 -7.48 10.17 -1.78
CA LEU A 116 -8.42 11.12 -1.16
C LEU A 116 -7.82 12.53 -1.06
N ALA A 117 -6.54 12.64 -0.71
CA ALA A 117 -5.84 13.92 -0.62
C ALA A 117 -5.62 14.57 -2.00
N ASP A 118 -5.40 13.76 -3.05
CA ASP A 118 -5.36 14.24 -4.43
C ASP A 118 -6.72 14.78 -4.87
N GLU A 119 -7.80 14.02 -4.66
CA GLU A 119 -9.16 14.41 -5.04
C GLU A 119 -9.60 15.72 -4.35
N LEU A 120 -9.29 15.87 -3.07
CA LEU A 120 -9.72 17.03 -2.29
C LEU A 120 -8.96 18.31 -2.60
N GLY A 121 -7.70 18.20 -3.06
CA GLY A 121 -6.82 19.33 -3.30
C GLY A 121 -6.11 19.84 -2.04
N ALA A 122 -5.23 20.83 -2.24
CA ALA A 122 -4.36 21.38 -1.19
C ALA A 122 -5.16 22.10 -0.10
N GLY A 123 -4.70 22.01 1.14
CA GLY A 123 -5.32 22.67 2.31
C GLY A 123 -6.50 21.89 2.89
N ARG A 124 -6.76 20.66 2.41
CA ARG A 124 -7.84 19.78 2.87
C ARG A 124 -7.31 18.45 3.41
N GLU A 125 -6.07 18.43 3.89
CA GLU A 125 -5.38 17.25 4.41
C GLU A 125 -6.11 16.66 5.63
N ALA A 126 -6.62 17.52 6.52
CA ALA A 126 -7.42 17.09 7.67
C ALA A 126 -8.74 16.41 7.24
N GLU A 127 -9.38 16.91 6.17
CA GLU A 127 -10.58 16.29 5.63
C GLU A 127 -10.25 14.95 4.96
N ALA A 128 -9.12 14.86 4.26
CA ALA A 128 -8.63 13.61 3.66
C ALA A 128 -8.40 12.54 4.73
N ALA A 129 -7.70 12.89 5.81
CA ALA A 129 -7.46 12.01 6.94
C ALA A 129 -8.78 11.57 7.60
N GLN A 130 -9.72 12.48 7.83
CA GLN A 130 -11.03 12.13 8.39
C GLN A 130 -11.85 11.23 7.46
N ARG A 131 -11.79 11.44 6.13
CA ARG A 131 -12.44 10.55 5.16
C ARG A 131 -11.86 9.15 5.22
N LEU A 132 -10.54 9.02 5.29
CA LEU A 132 -9.89 7.72 5.45
C LEU A 132 -10.34 7.01 6.72
N LEU A 133 -10.31 7.71 7.86
CA LEU A 133 -10.66 7.11 9.16
C LEU A 133 -12.13 6.69 9.25
N ARG A 134 -13.02 7.24 8.44
CA ARG A 134 -14.41 6.75 8.32
C ARG A 134 -14.50 5.39 7.63
N LEU A 135 -13.47 4.96 6.90
CA LEU A 135 -13.37 3.63 6.30
C LEU A 135 -12.86 2.58 7.30
N ASP A 136 -12.28 3.00 8.43
CA ASP A 136 -11.70 2.12 9.44
C ASP A 136 -12.78 1.50 10.33
N ARG A 137 -13.38 0.41 9.86
CA ARG A 137 -14.47 -0.30 10.55
C ARG A 137 -14.10 -0.78 11.95
N ASP A 138 -12.87 -1.24 12.13
CA ASP A 138 -12.42 -1.90 13.36
C ASP A 138 -11.44 -1.05 14.19
N GLY A 139 -11.12 0.17 13.75
CA GLY A 139 -10.16 1.05 14.43
C GLY A 139 -8.72 0.53 14.39
N ILE A 140 -8.38 -0.25 13.36
CA ILE A 140 -7.10 -0.96 13.25
C ILE A 140 -6.15 -0.35 12.22
N MET A 141 -6.61 0.60 11.41
CA MET A 141 -5.78 1.21 10.37
C MET A 141 -4.59 1.94 10.99
N ALA A 142 -3.42 1.66 10.44
CA ALA A 142 -2.18 2.35 10.72
C ALA A 142 -1.43 2.53 9.40
N PRO A 143 -1.78 3.57 8.61
CA PRO A 143 -1.22 3.77 7.28
C PRO A 143 0.31 3.72 7.26
N ASN A 144 0.88 3.09 6.23
CA ASN A 144 2.33 2.99 6.09
C ASN A 144 2.98 4.39 6.02
N PRO A 145 3.88 4.77 6.95
CA PRO A 145 4.39 6.13 7.04
C PRO A 145 5.29 6.53 5.87
N LEU A 146 5.98 5.59 5.22
CA LEU A 146 6.77 5.89 4.04
C LEU A 146 5.86 6.26 2.86
N ALA A 147 4.81 5.48 2.61
CA ALA A 147 3.84 5.76 1.55
C ALA A 147 3.09 7.08 1.79
N VAL A 148 2.71 7.37 3.04
CA VAL A 148 2.07 8.65 3.40
C VAL A 148 3.00 9.83 3.10
N ARG A 149 4.28 9.73 3.49
CA ARG A 149 5.26 10.78 3.22
C ARG A 149 5.53 10.97 1.73
N GLN A 150 5.68 9.88 0.98
CA GLN A 150 5.82 9.94 -0.48
C GLN A 150 4.60 10.59 -1.13
N ALA A 151 3.38 10.28 -0.66
CA ALA A 151 2.17 10.92 -1.16
C ALA A 151 2.13 12.42 -0.83
N ASP A 152 2.53 12.79 0.38
CA ASP A 152 2.68 14.18 0.80
C ASP A 152 3.64 14.95 -0.12
N ASP A 153 4.82 14.39 -0.37
CA ASP A 153 5.84 14.98 -1.24
C ASP A 153 5.32 15.10 -2.69
N ARG A 154 4.69 14.05 -3.23
CA ARG A 154 4.14 14.02 -4.60
C ARG A 154 2.98 15.00 -4.81
N LEU A 155 2.19 15.24 -3.76
CA LEU A 155 1.09 16.19 -3.77
C LEU A 155 1.51 17.59 -3.30
N TRP A 156 2.81 17.82 -3.10
CA TRP A 156 3.38 19.10 -2.66
C TRP A 156 2.71 19.63 -1.39
N ARG A 157 2.54 18.76 -0.39
CA ARG A 157 1.89 19.08 0.89
C ARG A 157 2.87 19.49 1.98
N TYR A 158 4.17 19.32 1.77
CA TYR A 158 5.25 19.81 2.64
C TYR A 158 5.10 19.35 4.11
N GLY A 159 4.68 18.10 4.31
CA GLY A 159 4.41 17.46 5.60
C GLY A 159 2.99 17.65 6.14
N ALA A 160 2.14 18.44 5.49
CA ALA A 160 0.80 18.73 5.98
C ALA A 160 -0.14 17.50 6.00
N LEU A 161 0.01 16.58 5.05
CA LEU A 161 -0.79 15.35 4.98
C LEU A 161 -0.39 14.39 6.09
N GLU A 162 0.91 14.19 6.28
CA GLU A 162 1.42 13.36 7.38
C GLU A 162 1.03 13.93 8.75
N ALA A 163 1.16 15.26 8.93
CA ALA A 163 0.79 15.94 10.17
C ALA A 163 -0.71 15.82 10.47
N ALA A 164 -1.57 16.01 9.46
CA ALA A 164 -3.01 15.87 9.60
C ALA A 164 -3.40 14.44 10.04
N LEU A 165 -2.81 13.42 9.42
CA LEU A 165 -3.06 12.03 9.81
C LEU A 165 -2.55 11.74 11.22
N ALA A 166 -1.35 12.21 11.59
CA ALA A 166 -0.80 12.01 12.93
C ALA A 166 -1.63 12.69 14.03
N ALA A 167 -2.22 13.85 13.75
CA ALA A 167 -3.12 14.53 14.68
C ALA A 167 -4.44 13.76 14.86
N ALA A 168 -4.95 13.12 13.81
CA ALA A 168 -6.23 12.41 13.83
C ALA A 168 -6.13 10.94 14.29
N ALA A 169 -4.97 10.30 14.13
CA ALA A 169 -4.79 8.86 14.35
C ALA A 169 -3.57 8.55 15.25
N PRO A 170 -3.76 8.38 16.57
CA PRO A 170 -2.66 8.06 17.50
C PRO A 170 -1.87 6.78 17.13
N ARG A 171 -2.56 5.78 16.56
CA ARG A 171 -1.93 4.52 16.10
C ARG A 171 -0.93 4.78 14.97
N PHE A 172 -1.28 5.66 14.02
CA PHE A 172 -0.38 6.08 12.95
C PHE A 172 0.87 6.78 13.53
N ALA A 173 0.68 7.72 14.46
CA ALA A 173 1.80 8.41 15.10
C ALA A 173 2.79 7.43 15.77
N ALA A 174 2.27 6.43 16.49
CA ALA A 174 3.11 5.41 17.12
C ALA A 174 3.89 4.54 16.11
N VAL A 175 3.25 4.16 14.99
CA VAL A 175 3.89 3.40 13.91
C VAL A 175 4.96 4.23 13.20
N ARG A 176 4.67 5.50 12.87
CA ARG A 176 5.63 6.45 12.29
C ARG A 176 6.87 6.61 13.16
N ASP A 177 6.69 6.81 14.46
CA ASP A 177 7.79 6.99 15.40
C ASP A 177 8.64 5.71 15.52
N THR A 178 8.01 4.54 15.43
CA THR A 178 8.70 3.25 15.40
C THR A 178 9.60 3.13 14.17
N TRP A 179 9.09 3.43 12.98
CA TRP A 179 9.87 3.38 11.75
C TRP A 179 10.98 4.43 11.69
N SER A 180 10.75 5.62 12.27
CA SER A 180 11.78 6.65 12.39
C SER A 180 12.98 6.20 13.24
N ARG A 181 12.73 5.43 14.30
CA ARG A 181 13.81 4.79 15.09
C ARG A 181 14.56 3.74 14.28
N VAL A 182 13.87 2.93 13.48
CA VAL A 182 14.49 1.92 12.60
C VAL A 182 15.36 2.57 11.52
N ALA A 183 14.89 3.67 10.93
CA ALA A 183 15.62 4.44 9.91
C ALA A 183 16.90 5.10 10.43
N SER A 184 16.99 5.35 11.74
CA SER A 184 18.14 6.00 12.34
C SER A 184 19.42 5.13 12.25
N PRO A 185 20.63 5.72 12.15
CA PRO A 185 21.89 4.97 12.08
C PRO A 185 22.09 3.93 13.19
N ALA A 186 21.49 4.16 14.37
CA ALA A 186 21.45 3.22 15.49
C ALA A 186 20.44 2.07 15.28
N GLY A 187 19.29 2.33 14.67
CA GLY A 187 18.25 1.33 14.37
C GLY A 187 18.65 0.36 13.26
N VAL A 188 19.35 0.84 12.24
CA VAL A 188 19.92 0.01 11.15
C VAL A 188 20.93 -1.02 11.70
N ARG A 189 21.65 -0.69 12.78
CA ARG A 189 22.58 -1.62 13.46
C ARG A 189 21.88 -2.65 14.36
N ALA A 190 20.68 -2.33 14.84
CA ALA A 190 19.88 -3.20 15.73
C ALA A 190 18.89 -4.11 14.98
N ALA A 191 18.67 -3.89 13.68
CA ALA A 191 17.83 -4.76 12.85
C ALA A 191 18.37 -6.21 12.90
N PRO A 192 17.53 -7.21 13.19
CA PRO A 192 17.99 -8.58 13.39
C PRO A 192 18.73 -9.08 12.15
N ARG A 193 20.01 -9.40 12.33
CA ARG A 193 20.80 -10.11 11.31
C ARG A 193 20.12 -11.45 11.07
N LEU A 194 19.75 -11.74 9.82
CA LEU A 194 19.16 -13.01 9.38
C LEU A 194 19.87 -14.18 10.09
N GLN A 195 19.10 -14.96 10.85
CA GLN A 195 19.63 -16.10 11.61
C GLN A 195 20.19 -17.14 10.63
N ASN A 196 21.22 -17.88 11.06
CA ASN A 196 22.00 -18.80 10.22
C ASN A 196 21.17 -19.84 9.44
N ASN A 197 19.94 -20.14 9.86
CA ASN A 197 19.03 -21.02 9.13
C ASN A 197 18.52 -20.41 7.81
N GLN A 198 18.36 -19.09 7.74
CA GLN A 198 18.00 -18.39 6.51
C GLN A 198 19.19 -18.32 5.52
N LYS A 199 20.43 -18.24 6.03
CA LYS A 199 21.64 -18.34 5.19
C LYS A 199 21.82 -19.71 4.54
N ARG A 200 21.46 -20.79 5.25
CA ARG A 200 21.46 -22.16 4.69
C ARG A 200 20.43 -22.33 3.58
N ARG A 201 19.24 -21.74 3.73
CA ARG A 201 18.19 -21.75 2.69
C ARG A 201 18.62 -21.01 1.42
N ILE A 202 19.30 -19.86 1.56
CA ILE A 202 19.81 -19.11 0.39
C ILE A 202 20.92 -19.88 -0.33
N ARG A 203 21.85 -20.51 0.41
CA ARG A 203 22.90 -21.34 -0.21
C ARG A 203 22.38 -22.59 -0.94
N ALA A 204 21.30 -23.20 -0.45
CA ALA A 204 20.70 -24.34 -1.14
C ALA A 204 20.03 -23.90 -2.46
N LEU A 205 19.44 -22.70 -2.49
CA LEU A 205 18.81 -22.14 -3.69
C LEU A 205 19.83 -21.74 -4.77
N ASP A 206 21.04 -21.30 -4.38
CA ASP A 206 22.12 -21.01 -5.33
C ASP A 206 22.70 -22.29 -5.98
N GLN A 207 22.58 -23.45 -5.32
CA GLN A 207 23.03 -24.74 -5.86
C GLN A 207 22.00 -25.32 -6.85
N ASP A 208 20.71 -25.16 -6.55
CA ASP A 208 19.63 -25.58 -7.45
C ASP A 208 19.60 -24.74 -8.75
N GLU A 209 20.01 -23.46 -8.72
CA GLU A 209 20.15 -22.63 -9.94
C GLU A 209 21.33 -23.05 -10.85
N GLN A 210 22.34 -23.74 -10.31
CA GLN A 210 23.46 -24.26 -11.11
C GLN A 210 23.13 -25.59 -11.79
N GLU A 211 22.36 -26.48 -11.13
CA GLU A 211 21.96 -27.77 -11.70
C GLU A 211 20.88 -27.64 -12.80
N ILE A 212 20.14 -26.54 -12.88
CA ILE A 212 19.13 -26.29 -13.93
C ILE A 212 19.76 -25.70 -15.21
N ARG A 213 21.05 -25.33 -15.19
CA ARG A 213 21.77 -24.73 -16.33
C ARG A 213 22.79 -25.65 -17.02
N GLU A 214 22.86 -26.92 -16.63
CA GLU A 214 23.60 -28.00 -17.33
C GLU A 214 22.64 -28.94 -18.06
#